data_AF-A0A5N6LIH1-F1
#
_entry.id   AF-A0A5N6LIH1-F1
#
_cell.length_a   1.000
_cell.length_b   1.000
_cell.length_c   1.000
_cell.angle_alpha   90.00
_cell.angle_beta   90.00
_cell.angle_gamma   90.00
#
_symmetry.space_group_name_H-M   'P 1'
#
loop_
_entity.id
_entity.type
_entity.pdbx_description
1 polymer ?
#
loop_
_entity_poly.entity_id
_entity_poly.type
_entity_poly.pdbx_seq_one_letter_code
_entity_poly.pdbx_strand_id
1 'polypeptide(L)'
;MSICIDETITIRNVWSENLESEFEFIRSVIDQYPYISMDTEFPGVVYRVSTDPSKPYAHRRPADHYKLLKSNVDVLNLIQLGLTLTDASGNLPFDGETRRSFIWQFNFCDFDLAVDQYALYGGLDRVAGCLEVNRVVGKCHQAGSDSLLTWHTFQKIRDVYFVDVEPETFAGVLYGLEVY
;
A
#
# COMPACT_ATOMS: atom_id res chain seq x y z
N MET A 1 13.53 19.56 7.59
CA MET A 1 13.29 19.43 6.13
C MET A 1 11.85 19.81 5.88
N SER A 2 11.60 20.73 4.95
CA SER A 2 10.23 21.09 4.58
C SER A 2 9.62 19.92 3.84
N ILE A 3 8.51 19.36 4.35
CA ILE A 3 7.72 18.37 3.62
C ILE A 3 7.08 19.14 2.46
N CYS A 4 7.58 18.93 1.24
CA CYS A 4 6.94 19.49 0.05
C CYS A 4 5.70 18.64 -0.25
N ILE A 5 4.56 19.08 0.28
CA ILE A 5 3.26 18.54 -0.12
C ILE A 5 2.98 19.03 -1.53
N ASP A 6 2.75 18.09 -2.46
CA ASP A 6 2.27 18.36 -3.80
C ASP A 6 0.77 18.57 -3.74
N GLU A 7 0.36 19.84 -3.75
CA GLU A 7 -1.05 20.20 -3.75
C GLU A 7 -1.77 19.78 -5.04
N THR A 8 -1.06 19.47 -6.14
CA THR A 8 -1.68 19.06 -7.41
C THR A 8 -2.23 17.64 -7.37
N ILE A 9 -1.80 16.83 -6.40
CA ILE A 9 -2.29 15.46 -6.21
C ILE A 9 -3.47 15.45 -5.24
N THR A 10 -4.59 14.90 -5.69
CA THR A 10 -5.81 14.77 -4.91
C THR A 10 -6.01 13.32 -4.49
N ILE A 11 -6.10 13.10 -3.18
CA ILE A 11 -6.58 11.83 -2.62
C ILE A 11 -8.11 11.83 -2.71
N ARG A 12 -8.65 11.01 -3.61
CA ARG A 12 -10.09 10.80 -3.78
C ARG A 12 -10.56 9.84 -2.70
N ASN A 13 -11.24 10.38 -1.69
CA ASN A 13 -11.86 9.57 -0.64
C ASN A 13 -13.10 8.89 -1.19
N VAL A 14 -13.08 7.56 -1.20
CA VAL A 14 -14.19 6.73 -1.64
C VAL A 14 -14.89 6.16 -0.41
N TRP A 15 -16.19 6.37 -0.38
CA TRP A 15 -17.16 5.91 0.62
C TRP A 15 -18.33 5.25 -0.12
N SER A 16 -19.32 4.75 0.60
CA SER A 16 -20.46 4.04 -0.02
C SER A 16 -21.28 4.95 -0.93
N GLU A 17 -21.39 6.25 -0.61
CA GLU A 17 -22.18 7.22 -1.36
C GLU A 17 -21.60 7.61 -2.73
N ASN A 18 -20.29 7.48 -2.94
CA ASN A 18 -19.62 7.82 -4.20
C ASN A 18 -18.91 6.64 -4.87
N LEU A 19 -19.05 5.43 -4.30
CA LEU A 19 -18.38 4.21 -4.77
C LEU A 19 -18.53 4.01 -6.28
N GLU A 20 -19.77 4.00 -6.77
CA GLU A 20 -20.06 3.74 -8.19
C GLU A 20 -19.43 4.80 -9.10
N SER A 21 -19.54 6.08 -8.75
CA SER A 21 -18.94 7.16 -9.55
C SER A 21 -17.41 7.08 -9.61
N GLU A 22 -16.76 6.64 -8.53
CA GLU A 22 -15.31 6.48 -8.50
C GLU A 22 -14.87 5.23 -9.27
N PHE A 23 -15.64 4.14 -9.22
CA PHE A 23 -15.41 2.97 -10.05
C PHE A 23 -15.58 3.26 -11.54
N GLU A 24 -16.59 4.04 -11.93
CA GLU A 24 -16.75 4.52 -13.31
C GLU A 24 -15.54 5.33 -13.75
N PHE A 25 -15.04 6.22 -12.89
CA PHE A 25 -13.85 7.01 -13.20
C PHE A 25 -12.60 6.12 -13.35
N ILE A 26 -12.34 5.23 -12.40
CA ILE A 26 -11.24 4.26 -12.48
C ILE A 26 -11.33 3.46 -13.78
N ARG A 27 -12.52 2.94 -14.12
CA ARG A 27 -12.73 2.17 -15.35
C ARG A 27 -12.41 2.96 -16.61
N SER A 28 -12.66 4.27 -16.62
CA SER A 28 -12.36 5.13 -17.77
C SER A 28 -10.86 5.41 -17.97
N VAL A 29 -10.05 5.27 -16.92
CA VAL A 29 -8.61 5.61 -16.96
C VAL A 29 -7.70 4.39 -16.89
N ILE A 30 -8.16 3.24 -16.40
CA ILE A 30 -7.29 2.09 -16.08
C ILE A 30 -6.52 1.52 -17.27
N ASP A 31 -7.09 1.58 -18.48
CA ASP A 31 -6.38 1.12 -19.69
C ASP A 31 -5.21 2.04 -20.07
N GLN A 32 -5.26 3.32 -19.69
CA GLN A 32 -4.18 4.30 -19.91
C GLN A 32 -3.15 4.28 -18.78
N TYR A 33 -3.57 3.88 -17.57
CA TYR A 33 -2.74 3.85 -16.36
C TYR A 33 -2.76 2.44 -15.72
N PRO A 34 -2.19 1.42 -16.39
CA PRO A 34 -2.39 0.02 -16.02
C PRO A 34 -1.51 -0.49 -14.86
N TYR A 35 -0.57 0.31 -14.37
CA TYR A 35 0.29 -0.08 -13.24
C TYR A 35 -0.33 0.38 -11.93
N ILE A 36 -0.61 -0.57 -11.04
CA ILE A 36 -1.29 -0.32 -9.77
C ILE A 36 -0.33 -0.58 -8.62
N SER A 37 -0.07 0.46 -7.83
CA SER A 37 0.47 0.32 -6.48
C SER A 37 -0.68 0.33 -5.47
N MET A 38 -0.59 -0.51 -4.45
CA MET A 38 -1.65 -0.66 -3.46
C MET A 38 -1.09 -0.72 -2.04
N ASP A 39 -1.90 -0.27 -1.09
CA ASP A 39 -1.64 -0.45 0.33
C ASP A 39 -2.96 -0.63 1.10
N THR A 40 -2.90 -1.20 2.29
CA THR A 40 -4.09 -1.47 3.12
C THR A 40 -3.84 -1.11 4.57
N GLU A 41 -4.82 -0.49 5.21
CA GLU A 41 -4.82 -0.26 6.66
C GLU A 41 -5.82 -1.21 7.32
N PHE A 42 -5.37 -1.88 8.38
CA PHE A 42 -6.16 -2.83 9.16
C PHE A 42 -5.68 -2.85 10.62
N PRO A 43 -6.50 -3.32 11.57
CA PRO A 43 -6.30 -3.07 12.99
C PRO A 43 -5.25 -4.01 13.62
N GLY A 44 -4.00 -4.01 13.17
CA GLY A 44 -2.94 -4.71 13.93
C GLY A 44 -2.77 -6.20 13.66
N VAL A 45 -1.93 -6.84 14.49
CA VAL A 45 -1.82 -8.31 14.63
C VAL A 45 -2.41 -8.70 15.99
N VAL A 46 -3.45 -9.52 15.99
CA VAL A 46 -4.01 -10.14 17.20
C VAL A 46 -3.24 -11.40 17.56
N TYR A 47 -3.15 -12.35 16.64
CA TYR A 47 -2.46 -13.61 16.87
C TYR A 47 -0.97 -13.41 16.66
N ARG A 48 -0.23 -13.39 17.77
CA ARG A 48 1.23 -13.40 17.79
C ARG A 48 1.71 -14.75 18.29
N VAL A 49 2.74 -15.27 17.63
CA VAL A 49 3.46 -16.43 18.17
C VAL A 49 4.39 -15.91 19.25
N SER A 50 4.36 -16.53 20.44
CA SER A 50 5.32 -16.28 21.51
C SER A 50 6.73 -16.45 20.95
N THR A 51 7.45 -15.34 20.79
CA THR A 51 8.86 -15.36 20.46
C THR A 51 9.63 -15.72 21.73
N ASP A 52 10.19 -16.92 21.77
CA ASP A 52 11.35 -17.16 22.61
C ASP A 52 12.44 -16.17 22.15
N PRO A 53 12.91 -15.25 23.02
CA PRO A 53 13.94 -14.26 22.65
C PRO A 53 15.24 -14.89 22.14
N SER A 54 15.47 -16.18 22.41
CA SER A 54 16.63 -16.93 21.94
C SER A 54 16.51 -17.45 20.50
N LYS A 55 15.33 -17.38 19.88
CA LYS A 55 15.08 -17.81 18.50
C LYS A 55 14.43 -16.68 17.70
N PRO A 56 15.22 -15.72 17.19
CA PRO A 56 14.70 -14.69 16.30
C PRO A 56 14.09 -15.34 15.06
N TYR A 57 13.20 -14.60 14.39
CA TYR A 57 12.33 -14.93 13.24
C TYR A 57 12.90 -15.79 12.08
N ALA A 58 14.17 -16.21 12.13
CA ALA A 58 14.97 -16.81 11.07
C ALA A 58 14.54 -18.21 10.59
N HIS A 59 13.57 -18.90 11.23
CA HIS A 59 13.22 -20.27 10.83
C HIS A 59 11.72 -20.57 10.85
N ARG A 60 10.85 -19.63 10.43
CA ARG A 60 9.47 -20.01 10.12
C ARG A 60 9.41 -20.56 8.72
N ARG A 61 8.86 -21.77 8.59
CA ARG A 61 8.48 -22.29 7.28
C ARG A 61 7.41 -21.37 6.69
N PRO A 62 7.44 -21.07 5.38
CA PRO A 62 6.44 -20.23 4.71
C PRO A 62 5.00 -20.64 5.04
N ALA A 63 4.73 -21.95 5.14
CA ALA A 63 3.41 -22.48 5.51
C ALA A 63 2.95 -22.08 6.92
N ASP A 64 3.87 -22.00 7.89
CA ASP A 64 3.55 -21.58 9.26
C ASP A 64 3.33 -20.07 9.33
N HIS A 65 4.07 -19.30 8.52
CA HIS A 65 3.85 -17.86 8.38
C HIS A 65 2.49 -17.56 7.72
N TYR A 66 2.15 -18.26 6.64
CA TYR A 66 0.84 -18.15 5.98
C TYR A 66 -0.31 -18.46 6.93
N LYS A 67 -0.22 -19.54 7.73
CA LYS A 67 -1.26 -19.88 8.71
C LYS A 67 -1.47 -18.76 9.72
N LEU A 68 -0.40 -18.14 10.20
CA LEU A 68 -0.49 -17.02 11.14
C LEU A 68 -1.10 -15.78 10.48
N LEU A 69 -0.64 -15.44 9.26
CA LEU A 69 -1.20 -14.34 8.49
C LEU A 69 -2.70 -14.56 8.28
N LYS A 70 -3.09 -15.74 7.76
CA LYS A 70 -4.49 -16.13 7.56
C LYS A 70 -5.31 -16.02 8.84
N SER A 71 -4.81 -16.50 9.97
CA SER A 71 -5.55 -16.40 11.24
C SER A 71 -5.85 -14.96 11.65
N ASN A 72 -4.95 -14.00 11.37
CA ASN A 72 -5.20 -12.59 11.63
C ASN A 72 -6.16 -12.00 10.58
N VAL A 73 -5.94 -12.28 9.30
CA VAL A 73 -6.80 -11.79 8.22
C VAL A 73 -8.24 -12.26 8.38
N ASP A 74 -8.46 -13.49 8.84
CA ASP A 74 -9.81 -14.06 9.04
C ASP A 74 -10.60 -13.35 10.17
N VAL A 75 -9.95 -12.62 11.07
CA VAL A 75 -10.61 -12.00 12.24
C VAL A 75 -10.55 -10.48 12.26
N LEU A 76 -9.83 -9.86 11.33
CA LEU A 76 -9.64 -8.41 11.29
C LEU A 76 -10.39 -7.79 10.12
N ASN A 77 -11.05 -6.67 10.41
CA ASN A 77 -11.74 -5.89 9.40
C ASN A 77 -10.76 -4.96 8.70
N LEU A 78 -10.88 -4.86 7.38
CA LEU A 78 -10.15 -3.87 6.60
C LEU A 78 -10.68 -2.47 6.95
N ILE A 79 -9.79 -1.50 7.16
CA ILE A 79 -10.17 -0.11 7.48
C ILE A 79 -10.05 0.74 6.22
N GLN A 80 -8.96 0.59 5.47
CA GLN A 80 -8.75 1.32 4.22
C GLN A 80 -8.05 0.47 3.16
N LEU A 81 -8.34 0.79 1.90
CA LEU A 81 -7.58 0.33 0.74
C LEU A 81 -7.14 1.57 -0.06
N GLY A 82 -5.85 1.67 -0.34
CA GLY A 82 -5.27 2.72 -1.17
C GLY A 82 -4.87 2.17 -2.52
N LEU A 83 -5.22 2.88 -3.59
CA LEU A 83 -4.82 2.54 -4.95
C LEU A 83 -4.18 3.76 -5.63
N THR A 84 -3.01 3.54 -6.22
CA THR A 84 -2.31 4.49 -7.08
C THR A 84 -2.16 3.86 -8.47
N LEU A 85 -2.83 4.43 -9.46
CA LEU A 85 -2.72 4.02 -10.86
C LEU A 85 -1.67 4.87 -11.56
N THR A 86 -0.87 4.27 -12.42
CA THR A 86 0.18 4.96 -13.20
C THR A 86 0.34 4.38 -14.60
N ASP A 87 0.85 5.19 -15.52
CA ASP A 87 1.32 4.72 -16.82
C ASP A 87 2.74 4.11 -16.70
N ALA A 88 3.29 3.60 -17.79
CA ALA A 88 4.64 3.02 -17.80
C ALA A 88 5.75 4.02 -17.42
N SER A 89 5.50 5.31 -17.59
CA SER A 89 6.44 6.39 -17.22
C SER A 89 6.26 6.83 -15.76
N GLY A 90 5.23 6.35 -15.07
CA GLY A 90 4.89 6.72 -13.70
C GLY A 90 4.05 7.97 -13.57
N ASN A 91 3.42 8.45 -14.65
CA ASN A 91 2.47 9.54 -14.57
C ASN A 91 1.16 9.07 -13.96
N LEU A 92 0.53 9.92 -13.14
CA LEU A 92 -0.79 9.68 -12.54
C LEU A 92 -1.92 10.08 -13.51
N PRO A 93 -3.14 9.51 -13.35
CA PRO A 93 -4.34 10.01 -14.00
C PRO A 93 -4.49 11.51 -13.79
N PHE A 94 -4.42 12.27 -14.88
CA PHE A 94 -4.41 13.73 -14.87
C PHE A 94 -5.64 14.30 -15.57
N ASP A 95 -6.34 15.20 -14.90
CA ASP A 95 -7.39 16.01 -15.49
C ASP A 95 -6.82 17.36 -15.95
N GLY A 96 -6.85 17.58 -17.27
CA GLY A 96 -6.35 18.79 -17.90
C GLY A 96 -7.13 20.06 -17.54
N GLU A 97 -8.41 19.94 -17.18
CA GLU A 97 -9.26 21.07 -16.81
C GLU A 97 -8.99 21.52 -15.38
N THR A 98 -9.06 20.60 -14.42
CA THR A 98 -8.79 20.93 -13.01
C THR A 98 -7.30 21.02 -12.66
N ARG A 99 -6.41 20.57 -13.57
CA ARG A 99 -4.95 20.49 -13.38
C ARG A 99 -4.57 19.64 -12.16
N ARG A 100 -5.36 18.61 -11.86
CA ARG A 100 -5.15 17.69 -10.74
C ARG A 100 -4.80 16.29 -11.21
N SER A 101 -3.99 15.63 -10.41
CA SER A 101 -3.72 14.19 -10.50
C SER A 101 -4.48 13.46 -9.39
N PHE A 102 -4.82 12.18 -9.60
CA PHE A 102 -5.67 11.43 -8.67
C PHE A 102 -5.05 10.14 -8.17
N ILE A 103 -5.23 9.89 -6.87
CA ILE A 103 -5.06 8.59 -6.22
C ILE A 103 -6.31 8.29 -5.38
N TRP A 104 -6.59 7.02 -5.09
CA TRP A 104 -7.81 6.61 -4.39
C TRP A 104 -7.54 6.09 -3.00
N GLN A 105 -8.42 6.43 -2.07
CA GLN A 105 -8.50 5.84 -0.74
C GLN A 105 -9.93 5.42 -0.47
N PHE A 106 -10.16 4.11 -0.50
CA PHE A 106 -11.41 3.50 -0.09
C PHE A 106 -11.42 3.38 1.43
N ASN A 107 -12.50 3.85 2.05
CA ASN A 107 -12.69 3.82 3.48
C ASN A 107 -13.85 2.89 3.81
N PHE A 108 -13.63 1.96 4.74
CA PHE A 108 -14.63 1.01 5.20
C PHE A 108 -15.17 1.47 6.56
N CYS A 109 -16.47 1.28 6.78
CA CYS A 109 -17.14 1.66 8.03
C CYS A 109 -17.49 0.47 8.92
N ASP A 110 -17.08 -0.74 8.52
CA ASP A 110 -17.42 -1.98 9.24
C ASP A 110 -16.58 -2.20 10.50
N PHE A 111 -15.52 -1.39 10.71
CA PHE A 111 -14.67 -1.47 11.89
C PHE A 111 -15.24 -0.68 13.07
N ASP A 112 -15.49 -1.35 14.19
CA ASP A 112 -15.95 -0.75 15.44
C ASP A 112 -15.02 -1.13 16.60
N LEU A 113 -14.36 -0.11 17.16
CA LEU A 113 -13.44 -0.24 18.31
C LEU A 113 -14.06 -0.89 19.55
N ALA A 114 -15.39 -0.86 19.70
CA ALA A 114 -16.08 -1.43 20.84
C ALA A 114 -16.25 -2.95 20.75
N VAL A 115 -16.22 -3.52 19.54
CA VAL A 115 -16.55 -4.93 19.30
C VAL A 115 -15.47 -5.69 18.52
N ASP A 116 -14.63 -4.99 17.76
CA ASP A 116 -13.60 -5.58 16.93
C ASP A 116 -12.23 -5.64 17.62
N GLN A 117 -11.44 -6.65 17.24
CA GLN A 117 -10.08 -6.85 17.76
C GLN A 117 -9.09 -5.90 17.09
N TYR A 118 -8.10 -5.36 17.82
CA TYR A 118 -7.07 -4.47 17.25
C TYR A 118 -5.68 -4.54 17.91
N ALA A 119 -4.63 -4.09 17.19
CA ALA A 119 -3.24 -3.90 17.68
C ALA A 119 -2.45 -2.83 16.87
N LEU A 120 -1.17 -2.56 17.23
CA LEU A 120 -0.28 -1.55 16.60
C LEU A 120 0.67 -2.11 15.51
N TYR A 121 1.05 -1.27 14.53
CA TYR A 121 1.94 -1.58 13.38
C TYR A 121 2.97 -0.49 13.02
N GLY A 122 3.98 -0.85 12.19
CA GLY A 122 4.83 0.09 11.45
C GLY A 122 6.00 -0.56 10.66
N GLY A 123 6.32 -0.05 9.45
CA GLY A 123 7.47 -0.50 8.65
C GLY A 123 7.84 0.33 7.39
N LEU A 124 6.85 0.80 6.63
CA LEU A 124 7.05 1.44 5.31
C LEU A 124 7.89 2.73 5.35
N ASP A 125 7.60 3.63 6.29
CA ASP A 125 8.30 4.92 6.43
C ASP A 125 9.83 4.78 6.58
N ARG A 126 10.29 3.68 7.20
CA ARG A 126 11.72 3.42 7.39
C ARG A 126 12.43 3.16 6.08
N VAL A 127 11.81 2.41 5.17
CA VAL A 127 12.39 2.08 3.86
C VAL A 127 12.41 3.32 2.96
N ALA A 128 11.31 4.07 2.93
CA ALA A 128 11.23 5.32 2.17
C ALA A 128 12.30 6.33 2.60
N GLY A 129 12.50 6.50 3.91
CA GLY A 129 13.55 7.37 4.46
C GLY A 129 14.97 6.94 4.06
N CYS A 130 15.27 5.64 4.02
CA CYS A 130 16.57 5.13 3.58
C CYS A 130 16.86 5.39 2.09
N LEU A 131 15.83 5.52 1.26
CA LEU A 131 15.94 5.79 -0.18
C LEU A 131 15.79 7.28 -0.51
N GLU A 132 15.70 8.13 0.51
CA GLU A 132 15.44 9.57 0.39
C GLU A 132 14.14 9.88 -0.37
N VAL A 133 13.18 8.96 -0.31
CA VAL A 133 11.85 9.13 -0.90
C VAL A 133 10.96 9.81 0.13
N ASN A 134 10.52 11.02 -0.17
CA ASN A 134 9.64 11.79 0.71
C ASN A 134 8.18 11.54 0.32
N ARG A 135 7.30 11.50 1.33
CA ARG A 135 5.85 11.52 1.14
C ARG A 135 5.42 12.86 0.55
N VAL A 136 4.75 12.80 -0.60
CA VAL A 136 4.36 14.00 -1.37
C VAL A 136 2.91 14.41 -1.17
N VAL A 137 2.03 13.55 -0.67
CA VAL A 137 0.61 13.88 -0.42
C VAL A 137 0.09 13.06 0.76
N GLY A 138 -0.89 13.57 1.50
CA GLY A 138 -1.54 12.84 2.60
C GLY A 138 -0.65 12.65 3.84
N LYS A 139 -1.13 11.82 4.77
CA LYS A 139 -0.43 11.50 6.02
C LYS A 139 0.13 10.08 6.00
N CYS A 140 1.09 9.80 6.87
CA CYS A 140 1.46 8.42 7.18
C CYS A 140 0.27 7.68 7.82
N HIS A 141 0.18 6.38 7.54
CA HIS A 141 -0.90 5.50 7.97
C HIS A 141 -2.25 5.87 7.34
N GLN A 142 -2.20 6.24 6.06
CA GLN A 142 -3.36 6.45 5.21
C GLN A 142 -3.09 5.71 3.91
N ALA A 143 -3.86 4.63 3.68
CA ALA A 143 -3.58 3.70 2.60
C ALA A 143 -3.42 4.38 1.24
N GLY A 144 -4.20 5.43 0.94
CA GLY A 144 -4.05 6.21 -0.29
C GLY A 144 -2.66 6.83 -0.42
N SER A 145 -2.23 7.57 0.59
CA SER A 145 -0.90 8.20 0.65
C SER A 145 0.24 7.16 0.62
N ASP A 146 0.07 6.07 1.36
CA ASP A 146 1.05 4.99 1.47
C ASP A 146 1.18 4.18 0.17
N SER A 147 0.09 4.02 -0.59
CA SER A 147 0.14 3.41 -1.93
C SER A 147 0.97 4.25 -2.91
N LEU A 148 0.91 5.58 -2.83
CA LEU A 148 1.74 6.45 -3.66
C LEU A 148 3.20 6.46 -3.20
N LEU A 149 3.45 6.46 -1.89
CA LEU A 149 4.80 6.35 -1.35
C LEU A 149 5.46 5.02 -1.76
N THR A 150 4.69 3.93 -1.72
CA THR A 150 5.11 2.61 -2.21
C THR A 150 5.52 2.67 -3.68
N TRP A 151 4.71 3.32 -4.53
CA TRP A 151 5.02 3.50 -5.94
C TRP A 151 6.34 4.26 -6.16
N HIS A 152 6.50 5.43 -5.52
CA HIS A 152 7.73 6.23 -5.67
C HIS A 152 8.97 5.48 -5.16
N THR A 153 8.82 4.73 -4.07
CA THR A 153 9.89 3.87 -3.54
C THR A 153 10.25 2.78 -4.56
N PHE A 154 9.26 2.13 -5.17
CA PHE A 154 9.48 1.13 -6.22
C PHE A 154 10.20 1.71 -7.43
N GLN A 155 9.76 2.88 -7.95
CA GLN A 155 10.44 3.55 -9.06
C GLN A 155 11.92 3.81 -8.72
N LYS A 156 12.19 4.33 -7.53
CA LYS A 156 13.56 4.60 -7.09
C LYS A 156 14.40 3.32 -7.00
N ILE A 157 13.84 2.23 -6.48
CA ILE A 157 14.52 0.93 -6.40
C ILE A 157 14.82 0.42 -7.81
N ARG A 158 13.83 0.41 -8.70
CA ARG A 158 13.97 -0.03 -10.09
C ARG A 158 15.10 0.75 -10.78
N ASP A 159 15.04 2.07 -10.71
CA ASP A 159 15.98 2.94 -11.41
C ASP A 159 17.42 2.84 -10.86
N VAL A 160 17.59 2.48 -9.58
CA VAL A 160 18.91 2.36 -8.93
C VAL A 160 19.50 0.95 -9.03
N TYR A 161 18.68 -0.09 -8.88
CA TYR A 161 19.16 -1.47 -8.67
C TYR A 161 18.82 -2.43 -9.81
N PHE A 162 17.87 -2.09 -10.70
CA PHE A 162 17.37 -2.97 -11.75
C PHE A 162 17.76 -2.50 -13.16
N VAL A 163 18.88 -1.78 -13.29
CA VAL A 163 19.37 -1.29 -14.59
C VAL A 163 19.75 -2.45 -15.53
N ASP A 164 20.29 -3.55 -14.96
CA ASP A 164 20.78 -4.72 -15.70
C ASP A 164 20.06 -6.03 -15.32
N VAL A 165 18.92 -5.93 -14.62
CA VAL A 165 18.17 -7.09 -14.13
C VAL A 165 16.69 -6.92 -14.45
N GLU A 166 16.14 -7.89 -15.19
CA GLU A 166 14.71 -7.95 -15.52
C GLU A 166 13.87 -8.12 -14.25
N PRO A 167 13.00 -7.15 -13.89
CA PRO A 167 12.16 -7.19 -12.69
C PRO A 167 11.22 -8.41 -12.63
N GLU A 168 10.90 -9.00 -13.78
CA GLU A 168 10.04 -10.18 -13.96
C GLU A 168 10.55 -11.39 -13.17
N THR A 169 11.86 -11.44 -12.89
CA THR A 169 12.48 -12.48 -12.05
C THR A 169 11.91 -12.51 -10.63
N PHE A 170 11.32 -11.40 -10.18
CA PHE A 170 10.75 -11.23 -8.84
C PHE A 170 9.20 -11.26 -8.86
N ALA A 171 8.59 -11.41 -10.03
CA ALA A 171 7.14 -11.42 -10.17
C ALA A 171 6.51 -12.59 -9.40
N GLY A 172 5.47 -12.29 -8.63
CA GLY A 172 4.71 -13.29 -7.86
C GLY A 172 5.37 -13.74 -6.55
N VAL A 173 6.52 -13.17 -6.17
CA VAL A 173 7.19 -13.48 -4.90
C VAL A 173 6.69 -12.54 -3.80
N LEU A 174 6.15 -13.10 -2.72
CA LEU A 174 5.69 -12.36 -1.54
C LEU A 174 6.67 -12.54 -0.38
N TYR A 175 7.15 -11.42 0.17
CA TYR A 175 8.13 -11.43 1.26
C TYR A 175 7.64 -12.24 2.47
N GLY A 176 8.46 -13.16 2.95
CA GLY A 176 8.18 -14.07 4.06
C GLY A 176 7.30 -15.27 3.72
N LEU A 177 6.86 -15.42 2.47
CA LEU A 177 6.08 -16.56 1.96
C LEU A 177 6.76 -17.26 0.77
N GLU A 178 8.06 -17.04 0.59
CA GLU A 178 8.82 -17.55 -0.53
C GLU A 178 9.02 -19.07 -0.40
N VAL A 179 8.76 -19.82 -1.47
CA VAL A 179 8.96 -21.27 -1.53
C VAL A 179 10.12 -21.55 -2.48
N TYR A 180 11.32 -21.71 -1.91
CA TYR A 180 12.53 -22.10 -2.64
C TYR A 180 12.89 -23.56 -2.36
#